data_AF-A0A1F9QGI0-F1
#
_entry.id   AF-A0A1F9QGI0-F1
#
_cell.length_a   1.000
_cell.length_b   1.000
_cell.length_c   1.000
_cell.angle_alpha   90.00
_cell.angle_beta   90.00
_cell.angle_gamma   90.00
#
_symmetry.space_group_name_H-M   'P 1'
#
loop_
_entity.id
_entity.type
_entity.pdbx_description
1 polymer ?
#
loop_
_entity_poly.entity_id
_entity_poly.type
_entity_poly.pdbx_seq_one_letter_code
_entity_poly.pdbx_strand_id
1 'polypeptide(L)'
;MRRRPQITVASTAGFCPGVKNAIDKVLELAKSAKKPIYTLGPLIHNRQVIETLREKNIRAVNDISEIKDKDAILVIRAHGIPPELETEIRQRRLEVVDATCPLVKHVHRTIAAYAEKGCDTVIVGDKDHAEVIGLMGYTMGRGHVISGPAEVSLLPRMEKANVVAQTTQEEEVFLAAVEALREKTGELTVSDTICKPTKDRQKETVVLSKNSDLVIVVGGRNSANTARLFQICRKLAPAAVHIEKEDDLDAALLEGREKIFITAGASTPSWMIEKVLAHIRELTGTGENPLKERLFFLWKLGITSGAYTALAAVALSYVCMKLENSPVSDKLLLMAGLFVLSLHMANRAGEKGTAAPDKANRLLFIRFGSAVKAAAFLSGALAVFLSATLGPRVLLPTAFFWGAGMLYPYKLPFGLEKSGNFPASKDIVTALGWAFVCAYAPGLWHGSILYKSTHLAVAFAVLLVFIRSVLFGISHAHSDMIVGKENFYKAAGPKFTYLTLCAMFIFLETVLVLLINMGWKPQLASALFAGLFYYIALMLFFYFRKIPERTTAETLIDSQFLILALLAWRAGK
;
A
#
# COMPACT_ATOMS: atom_id res chain seq x y z
N MET A 1 15.99 -18.30 -34.08
CA MET A 1 15.84 -17.72 -32.72
C MET A 1 14.37 -17.71 -32.37
N ARG A 2 13.93 -18.39 -31.30
CA ARG A 2 12.56 -18.21 -30.78
C ARG A 2 12.41 -16.72 -30.40
N ARG A 3 11.48 -16.00 -31.03
CA ARG A 3 11.21 -14.59 -30.68
C ARG A 3 10.73 -14.54 -29.23
N ARG A 4 11.28 -13.61 -28.46
CA ARG A 4 10.90 -13.37 -27.07
C ARG A 4 9.50 -12.74 -27.02
N PRO A 5 8.50 -13.35 -26.34
CA PRO A 5 7.19 -12.74 -26.22
C PRO A 5 7.25 -11.39 -25.48
N GLN A 6 6.48 -10.42 -25.97
CA GLN A 6 6.16 -9.22 -25.23
C GLN A 6 5.11 -9.56 -24.17
N ILE A 7 5.47 -9.39 -22.89
CA ILE A 7 4.56 -9.65 -21.77
C ILE A 7 4.07 -8.32 -21.21
N THR A 8 2.75 -8.11 -21.23
CA THR A 8 2.08 -6.93 -20.67
C THR A 8 1.29 -7.33 -19.44
N VAL A 9 1.46 -6.62 -18.32
CA VAL A 9 0.64 -6.80 -17.12
C VAL A 9 -0.34 -5.64 -17.01
N ALA A 10 -1.62 -5.93 -16.75
CA ALA A 10 -2.65 -4.91 -16.61
C ALA A 10 -2.28 -3.92 -15.50
N SER A 11 -2.41 -2.62 -15.76
CA SER A 11 -2.11 -1.60 -14.76
C SER A 11 -3.09 -1.64 -13.60
N THR A 12 -4.32 -2.11 -13.85
CA THR A 12 -5.36 -2.34 -12.85
C THR A 12 -5.26 -3.70 -12.15
N ALA A 13 -4.35 -4.61 -12.52
CA ALA A 13 -4.19 -5.89 -11.82
C ALA A 13 -3.74 -5.65 -10.36
N GLY A 14 -4.31 -6.41 -9.43
CA GLY A 14 -4.10 -6.22 -7.99
C GLY A 14 -5.41 -6.04 -7.23
N PHE A 15 -5.29 -5.75 -5.93
CA PHE A 15 -6.44 -5.48 -5.09
C PHE A 15 -7.16 -4.20 -5.52
N CYS A 16 -8.50 -4.22 -5.52
CA CYS A 16 -9.24 -2.97 -5.59
C CYS A 16 -9.16 -2.23 -4.23
N PRO A 17 -9.38 -0.90 -4.19
CA PRO A 17 -9.33 -0.14 -2.94
C PRO A 17 -10.24 -0.68 -1.83
N GLY A 18 -11.44 -1.18 -2.18
CA GLY A 18 -12.37 -1.77 -1.22
C GLY A 18 -11.83 -3.05 -0.57
N VAL A 19 -11.29 -3.96 -1.40
CA VAL A 19 -10.63 -5.19 -0.93
C VAL A 19 -9.41 -4.87 -0.08
N LYS A 20 -8.56 -3.95 -0.55
CA LYS A 20 -7.35 -3.53 0.19
C LYS A 20 -7.71 -2.96 1.56
N ASN A 21 -8.70 -2.07 1.63
CA ASN A 21 -9.15 -1.49 2.89
C ASN A 21 -9.68 -2.55 3.86
N ALA A 22 -10.45 -3.52 3.37
CA ALA A 22 -10.96 -4.61 4.21
C ALA A 22 -9.82 -5.46 4.78
N ILE A 23 -8.86 -5.86 3.94
CA ILE A 23 -7.67 -6.60 4.36
C ILE A 23 -6.85 -5.79 5.38
N ASP A 24 -6.51 -4.54 5.06
CA ASP A 24 -5.70 -3.66 5.90
C ASP A 24 -6.33 -3.45 7.29
N LYS A 25 -7.66 -3.27 7.34
CA LYS A 25 -8.41 -3.07 8.60
C LYS A 25 -8.30 -4.29 9.51
N VAL A 26 -8.52 -5.49 8.97
CA VAL A 26 -8.50 -6.73 9.76
C VAL A 26 -7.10 -7.07 10.25
N LEU A 27 -6.07 -6.79 9.45
CA LEU A 27 -4.68 -6.97 9.85
C LEU A 27 -4.24 -6.01 10.96
N GLU A 28 -4.78 -4.79 10.97
CA GLU A 28 -4.54 -3.85 12.06
C GLU A 28 -5.21 -4.27 13.35
N LEU A 29 -6.47 -4.70 13.27
CA LEU A 29 -7.18 -5.29 14.42
C LEU A 29 -6.39 -6.46 15.00
N ALA A 30 -5.87 -7.35 14.15
CA ALA A 30 -5.09 -8.51 14.59
C ALA A 30 -3.81 -8.10 15.33
N LYS A 31 -3.25 -6.91 15.03
CA LYS A 31 -2.05 -6.39 15.68
C LYS A 31 -2.35 -5.69 17.00
N SER A 32 -3.46 -4.94 17.08
CA SER A 32 -3.81 -4.13 18.25
C SER A 32 -4.55 -4.94 19.31
N ALA A 33 -5.59 -5.67 18.92
CA ALA A 33 -6.59 -6.19 19.85
C ALA A 33 -6.16 -7.41 20.66
N LYS A 34 -5.20 -8.23 20.16
CA LYS A 34 -4.85 -9.55 20.72
C LYS A 34 -6.06 -10.47 21.01
N LYS A 35 -7.21 -10.24 20.36
CA LYS A 35 -8.43 -11.03 20.46
C LYS A 35 -8.56 -11.97 19.25
N PRO A 36 -9.29 -13.09 19.37
CA PRO A 36 -9.73 -13.85 18.19
C PRO A 36 -10.54 -12.96 17.25
N ILE A 37 -10.26 -13.03 15.95
CA ILE A 37 -10.98 -12.25 14.95
C ILE A 37 -11.71 -13.22 14.03
N TYR A 38 -13.02 -13.02 13.92
CA TYR A 38 -13.90 -13.75 13.03
C TYR A 38 -14.40 -12.83 11.92
N THR A 39 -14.48 -13.35 10.71
CA THR A 39 -15.10 -12.69 9.56
C THR A 39 -16.37 -13.47 9.21
N LEU A 40 -17.48 -12.75 8.97
CA LEU A 40 -18.73 -13.40 8.56
C LEU A 40 -18.68 -13.71 7.07
N GLY A 41 -18.45 -14.98 6.76
CA GLY A 41 -17.99 -15.48 5.47
C GLY A 41 -16.52 -15.11 5.18
N PRO A 42 -15.96 -15.60 4.06
CA PRO A 42 -14.63 -15.19 3.62
C PRO A 42 -14.54 -13.67 3.45
N LEU A 43 -13.51 -13.05 4.04
CA LEU A 43 -13.28 -11.60 3.94
C LEU A 43 -13.21 -11.15 2.47
N ILE A 44 -12.57 -11.98 1.64
CA ILE A 44 -12.46 -11.84 0.18
C ILE A 44 -12.51 -13.22 -0.49
N HIS A 45 -12.79 -13.26 -1.79
CA HIS A 45 -12.78 -14.49 -2.59
C HIS A 45 -11.37 -14.79 -3.15
N ASN A 46 -10.43 -15.17 -2.28
CA ASN A 46 -9.09 -15.65 -2.66
C ASN A 46 -8.53 -16.62 -1.61
N ARG A 47 -8.37 -17.89 -1.98
CA ARG A 47 -7.97 -18.96 -1.05
C ARG A 47 -6.63 -18.71 -0.38
N GLN A 48 -5.61 -18.32 -1.14
CA GLN A 48 -4.25 -18.12 -0.61
C GLN A 48 -4.21 -16.94 0.39
N VAL A 49 -5.00 -15.89 0.13
CA VAL A 49 -5.15 -14.79 1.09
C VAL A 49 -5.90 -15.24 2.34
N ILE A 50 -6.97 -16.02 2.21
CA ILE A 50 -7.70 -16.56 3.37
C ILE A 50 -6.79 -17.45 4.24
N GLU A 51 -5.96 -18.29 3.64
CA GLU A 51 -4.96 -19.09 4.35
C GLU A 51 -3.95 -18.19 5.09
N THR A 52 -3.48 -17.13 4.44
CA THR A 52 -2.59 -16.12 5.06
C THR A 52 -3.24 -15.38 6.25
N LEU A 53 -4.55 -15.10 6.19
CA LEU A 53 -5.28 -14.51 7.30
C LEU A 53 -5.44 -15.49 8.46
N ARG A 54 -5.64 -16.78 8.16
CA ARG A 54 -5.75 -17.85 9.15
C ARG A 54 -4.49 -17.98 10.01
N GLU A 55 -3.31 -17.88 9.39
CA GLU A 55 -2.01 -17.85 10.08
C GLU A 55 -1.87 -16.68 11.07
N LYS A 56 -2.70 -15.63 10.92
CA LYS A 56 -2.77 -14.47 11.81
C LYS A 56 -3.92 -14.53 12.80
N ASN A 57 -4.50 -15.71 13.03
CA ASN A 57 -5.67 -15.92 13.89
C ASN A 57 -6.93 -15.16 13.45
N ILE A 58 -7.06 -14.88 12.16
CA ILE A 58 -8.28 -14.34 11.56
C ILE A 58 -9.00 -15.49 10.86
N ARG A 59 -10.21 -15.83 11.29
CA ARG A 59 -10.96 -17.00 10.80
C ARG A 59 -12.27 -16.55 10.14
N ALA A 60 -12.68 -17.24 9.09
CA ALA A 60 -14.02 -17.07 8.53
C ALA A 60 -14.99 -18.06 9.20
N VAL A 61 -16.19 -17.59 9.51
CA VAL A 61 -17.34 -18.39 9.99
C VAL A 61 -18.52 -18.15 9.06
N ASN A 62 -19.40 -19.14 8.87
CA ASN A 62 -20.58 -18.94 8.03
C ASN A 62 -21.72 -18.32 8.83
N ASP A 63 -21.83 -18.71 10.10
CA ASP A 63 -22.85 -18.22 11.02
C ASP A 63 -22.24 -17.62 12.30
N ILE A 64 -22.89 -16.61 12.85
CA ILE A 64 -22.42 -15.91 14.06
C ILE A 64 -22.47 -16.84 15.29
N SER A 65 -23.35 -17.85 15.30
CA SER A 65 -23.43 -18.89 16.34
C SER A 65 -22.19 -19.78 16.42
N GLU A 66 -21.36 -19.83 15.38
CA GLU A 66 -20.09 -20.56 15.41
C GLU A 66 -19.04 -19.89 16.31
N ILE A 67 -19.25 -18.61 16.66
CA ILE A 67 -18.34 -17.82 17.48
C ILE A 67 -18.56 -18.17 18.96
N LYS A 68 -17.69 -19.03 19.50
CA LYS A 68 -17.72 -19.45 20.91
C LYS A 68 -16.91 -18.55 21.85
N ASP A 69 -16.00 -17.75 21.29
CA ASP A 69 -15.13 -16.83 22.03
C ASP A 69 -15.92 -15.60 22.49
N LYS A 70 -15.99 -15.38 23.81
CA LYS A 70 -16.80 -14.29 24.40
C LYS A 70 -16.27 -12.88 24.09
N ASP A 71 -14.96 -12.74 23.90
CA ASP A 71 -14.28 -11.46 23.66
C ASP A 71 -13.79 -11.32 22.21
N ALA A 72 -14.38 -12.07 21.28
CA ALA A 72 -13.97 -12.00 19.89
C ALA A 72 -14.42 -10.72 19.19
N ILE A 73 -13.67 -10.35 18.16
CA ILE A 73 -14.05 -9.30 17.22
C ILE A 73 -14.70 -9.96 16.01
N LEU A 74 -15.93 -9.57 15.70
CA LEU A 74 -16.61 -9.92 14.46
C LEU A 74 -16.39 -8.84 13.41
N VAL A 75 -15.92 -9.24 12.25
CA VAL A 75 -15.71 -8.36 11.10
C VAL A 75 -16.75 -8.66 10.02
N ILE A 76 -17.49 -7.62 9.62
CA ILE A 76 -18.37 -7.68 8.45
C ILE A 76 -17.52 -7.56 7.18
N ARG A 77 -17.63 -8.53 6.27
CA ARG A 77 -16.83 -8.61 5.03
C ARG A 77 -17.13 -7.45 4.05
N ALA A 78 -16.25 -7.27 3.06
CA ALA A 78 -16.33 -6.18 2.09
C ALA A 78 -17.65 -6.10 1.30
N HIS A 79 -18.34 -7.23 1.13
CA HIS A 79 -19.61 -7.37 0.41
C HIS A 79 -20.84 -6.87 1.18
N GLY A 80 -20.70 -6.55 2.48
CA GLY A 80 -21.83 -6.16 3.32
C GLY A 80 -22.69 -7.34 3.78
N ILE A 81 -23.73 -6.99 4.53
CA ILE A 81 -24.74 -7.90 5.09
C ILE A 81 -26.12 -7.23 5.06
N PRO A 82 -27.22 -8.01 5.14
CA PRO A 82 -28.57 -7.46 5.33
C PRO A 82 -28.74 -6.70 6.66
N PRO A 83 -29.65 -5.71 6.74
CA PRO A 83 -29.91 -4.94 7.95
C PRO A 83 -30.48 -5.79 9.10
N GLU A 84 -31.21 -6.86 8.81
CA GLU A 84 -31.73 -7.80 9.81
C GLU A 84 -30.58 -8.52 10.53
N LEU A 85 -29.59 -8.98 9.74
CA LEU A 85 -28.40 -9.63 10.26
C LEU A 85 -27.51 -8.66 11.04
N GLU A 86 -27.42 -7.39 10.59
CA GLU A 86 -26.74 -6.35 11.35
C GLU A 86 -27.41 -6.11 12.71
N THR A 87 -28.74 -6.16 12.77
CA THR A 87 -29.50 -6.03 14.00
C THR A 87 -29.26 -7.22 14.94
N GLU A 88 -29.27 -8.45 14.42
CA GLU A 88 -28.92 -9.66 15.19
C GLU A 88 -27.51 -9.57 15.78
N ILE A 89 -26.54 -9.13 14.97
CA ILE A 89 -25.14 -8.96 15.40
C ILE A 89 -25.03 -7.95 16.54
N ARG A 90 -25.73 -6.81 16.44
CA ARG A 90 -25.71 -5.75 17.48
C ARG A 90 -26.32 -6.19 18.80
N GLN A 91 -27.24 -7.17 18.78
CA GLN A 91 -27.80 -7.74 20.01
C GLN A 91 -26.79 -8.66 20.73
N ARG A 92 -25.76 -9.14 20.04
CA ARG A 92 -24.67 -9.90 20.66
C ARG A 92 -23.67 -8.96 21.32
N ARG A 93 -23.13 -9.35 22.48
CA ARG A 93 -22.06 -8.62 23.19
C ARG A 93 -20.69 -8.81 22.53
N LEU A 94 -20.63 -8.80 21.20
CA LEU A 94 -19.38 -8.90 20.44
C LEU A 94 -18.93 -7.51 20.00
N GLU A 95 -17.63 -7.32 19.91
CA GLU A 95 -17.06 -6.14 19.25
C GLU A 95 -17.21 -6.31 17.74
N VAL A 96 -17.88 -5.36 17.08
CA VAL A 96 -18.20 -5.47 15.65
C VAL A 96 -17.44 -4.42 14.87
N VAL A 97 -16.69 -4.87 13.87
CA VAL A 97 -15.99 -3.98 12.95
C VAL A 97 -16.51 -4.16 11.54
N ASP A 98 -17.14 -3.11 11.03
CA ASP A 98 -17.66 -3.13 9.67
C ASP A 98 -16.56 -2.83 8.63
N ALA A 99 -16.21 -3.83 7.81
CA ALA A 99 -15.26 -3.67 6.70
C ALA A 99 -15.95 -3.63 5.31
N THR A 100 -17.27 -3.39 5.27
CA THR A 100 -18.04 -3.23 4.04
C THR A 100 -17.46 -2.12 3.18
N CYS A 101 -17.32 -2.38 1.88
CA CYS A 101 -16.83 -1.41 0.91
C CYS A 101 -17.74 -0.16 0.91
N PRO A 102 -17.18 1.07 0.98
CA PRO A 102 -17.99 2.29 0.92
C PRO A 102 -18.87 2.42 -0.33
N LEU A 103 -18.45 1.81 -1.44
CA LEU A 103 -19.22 1.77 -2.69
C LEU A 103 -20.42 0.82 -2.58
N VAL A 104 -20.28 -0.32 -1.89
CA VAL A 104 -21.41 -1.21 -1.57
C VAL A 104 -22.39 -0.51 -0.62
N LYS A 105 -21.87 0.17 0.42
CA LYS A 105 -22.73 0.98 1.30
C LYS A 105 -23.49 2.09 0.56
N HIS A 106 -22.92 2.62 -0.52
CA HIS A 106 -23.63 3.58 -1.35
C HIS A 106 -24.82 2.93 -2.03
N VAL A 107 -24.66 1.71 -2.57
CA VAL A 107 -25.78 0.92 -3.12
C VAL A 107 -26.84 0.65 -2.05
N HIS A 108 -26.45 0.26 -0.82
CA HIS A 108 -27.40 0.06 0.28
C HIS A 108 -28.27 1.30 0.53
N ARG A 109 -27.64 2.49 0.61
CA ARG A 109 -28.37 3.76 0.82
C ARG A 109 -29.25 4.11 -0.37
N THR A 110 -28.79 3.87 -1.60
CA THR A 110 -29.58 4.11 -2.81
C THR A 110 -30.83 3.24 -2.82
N ILE A 111 -30.68 1.93 -2.59
CA ILE A 111 -31.83 1.00 -2.53
C ILE A 111 -32.82 1.44 -1.45
N ALA A 112 -32.34 1.69 -0.22
CA ALA A 112 -33.21 2.10 0.88
C ALA A 112 -33.99 3.39 0.57
N ALA A 113 -33.32 4.40 -0.01
CA ALA A 113 -33.97 5.68 -0.35
C ALA A 113 -35.06 5.57 -1.44
N TYR A 114 -34.98 4.59 -2.34
CA TYR A 114 -36.04 4.31 -3.32
C TYR A 114 -37.13 3.42 -2.73
N ALA A 115 -36.77 2.44 -1.90
CA ALA A 115 -37.73 1.61 -1.19
C ALA A 115 -38.64 2.43 -0.27
N GLU A 116 -38.10 3.44 0.43
CA GLU A 116 -38.85 4.40 1.26
C GLU A 116 -39.87 5.22 0.46
N LYS A 117 -39.64 5.40 -0.85
CA LYS A 117 -40.57 6.07 -1.78
C LYS A 117 -41.58 5.12 -2.41
N GLY A 118 -41.62 3.86 -1.97
CA GLY A 118 -42.50 2.83 -2.49
C GLY A 118 -42.10 2.29 -3.87
N CYS A 119 -40.85 2.51 -4.31
CA CYS A 119 -40.36 1.96 -5.58
C CYS A 119 -39.90 0.52 -5.40
N ASP A 120 -40.23 -0.34 -6.36
CA ASP A 120 -39.61 -1.66 -6.48
C ASP A 120 -38.13 -1.51 -6.83
N THR A 121 -37.30 -2.47 -6.42
CA THR A 121 -35.87 -2.50 -6.76
C THR A 121 -35.56 -3.73 -7.58
N VAL A 122 -34.99 -3.54 -8.78
CA VAL A 122 -34.44 -4.64 -9.59
C VAL A 122 -32.92 -4.63 -9.47
N ILE A 123 -32.34 -5.69 -8.93
CA ILE A 123 -30.90 -5.88 -8.79
C ILE A 123 -30.41 -6.78 -9.92
N VAL A 124 -29.57 -6.24 -10.79
CA VAL A 124 -28.90 -7.00 -11.85
C VAL A 124 -27.60 -7.58 -11.31
N GLY A 125 -27.59 -8.89 -11.03
CA GLY A 125 -26.48 -9.56 -10.38
C GLY A 125 -26.73 -11.05 -10.13
N ASP A 126 -25.75 -11.70 -9.51
CA ASP A 126 -25.85 -13.11 -9.15
C ASP A 126 -26.62 -13.28 -7.82
N LYS A 127 -27.78 -13.94 -7.87
CA LYS A 127 -28.69 -14.14 -6.73
C LYS A 127 -28.03 -14.81 -5.52
N ASP A 128 -27.05 -15.67 -5.76
CA ASP A 128 -26.38 -16.44 -4.71
C ASP A 128 -25.14 -15.70 -4.17
N HIS A 129 -24.82 -14.53 -4.74
CA HIS A 129 -23.66 -13.74 -4.34
C HIS A 129 -23.92 -12.97 -3.04
N ALA A 130 -22.94 -13.03 -2.14
CA ALA A 130 -22.91 -12.35 -0.85
C ALA A 130 -23.39 -10.89 -0.88
N GLU A 131 -22.91 -10.13 -1.85
CA GLU A 131 -23.27 -8.72 -2.04
C GLU A 131 -24.76 -8.58 -2.38
N VAL A 132 -25.28 -9.37 -3.33
CA VAL A 132 -26.67 -9.30 -3.78
C VAL A 132 -27.62 -9.70 -2.65
N ILE A 133 -27.27 -10.70 -1.85
CA ILE A 133 -28.01 -11.07 -0.62
C ILE A 133 -28.05 -9.86 0.33
N GLY A 134 -26.92 -9.18 0.52
CA GLY A 134 -26.87 -7.95 1.31
C GLY A 134 -27.76 -6.83 0.76
N LEU A 135 -27.69 -6.57 -0.56
CA LEU A 135 -28.48 -5.56 -1.26
C LEU A 135 -29.99 -5.82 -1.11
N MET A 136 -30.42 -7.07 -1.25
CA MET A 136 -31.82 -7.49 -1.13
C MET A 136 -32.44 -7.10 0.20
N GLY A 137 -31.69 -7.15 1.30
CA GLY A 137 -32.17 -6.73 2.63
C GLY A 137 -32.55 -5.25 2.73
N TYR A 138 -31.98 -4.38 1.88
CA TYR A 138 -32.30 -2.94 1.88
C TYR A 138 -33.54 -2.59 1.06
N THR A 139 -34.17 -3.57 0.39
CA THR A 139 -35.31 -3.34 -0.51
C THR A 139 -36.66 -3.20 0.22
N MET A 140 -36.69 -3.41 1.54
CA MET A 140 -37.92 -3.41 2.34
C MET A 140 -38.99 -4.38 1.80
N GLY A 141 -38.56 -5.53 1.27
CA GLY A 141 -39.45 -6.56 0.70
C GLY A 141 -39.92 -6.30 -0.74
N ARG A 142 -39.45 -5.23 -1.39
CA ARG A 142 -39.81 -4.84 -2.78
C ARG A 142 -38.71 -5.16 -3.79
N GLY A 143 -37.91 -6.18 -3.50
CA GLY A 143 -36.71 -6.52 -4.27
C GLY A 143 -36.94 -7.65 -5.27
N HIS A 144 -36.33 -7.52 -6.44
CA HIS A 144 -36.21 -8.56 -7.45
C HIS A 144 -34.75 -8.71 -7.88
N VAL A 145 -34.28 -9.93 -8.14
CA VAL A 145 -32.94 -10.19 -8.67
C VAL A 145 -33.07 -10.82 -10.05
N ILE A 146 -32.26 -10.33 -10.99
CA ILE A 146 -32.09 -10.93 -12.31
C ILE A 146 -30.62 -11.04 -12.66
N SER A 147 -30.24 -12.12 -13.34
CA SER A 147 -28.87 -12.34 -13.80
C SER A 147 -28.55 -11.54 -15.08
N GLY A 148 -29.58 -11.12 -15.82
CA GLY A 148 -29.45 -10.40 -17.09
C GLY A 148 -30.79 -10.14 -17.80
N PRO A 149 -30.78 -9.60 -19.04
CA PRO A 149 -31.98 -9.15 -19.74
C PRO A 149 -33.01 -10.25 -20.01
N ALA A 150 -32.59 -11.50 -20.21
CA ALA A 150 -33.51 -12.61 -20.52
C ALA A 150 -34.51 -12.88 -19.37
N GLU A 151 -34.09 -12.65 -18.13
CA GLU A 151 -34.91 -12.90 -16.94
C GLU A 151 -35.92 -11.78 -16.66
N VAL A 152 -35.84 -10.63 -17.36
CA VAL A 152 -36.79 -9.52 -17.19
C VAL A 152 -38.23 -9.94 -17.52
N SER A 153 -38.40 -10.88 -18.46
CA SER A 153 -39.71 -11.43 -18.81
C SER A 153 -40.44 -12.08 -17.63
N LEU A 154 -39.68 -12.63 -16.67
CA LEU A 154 -40.18 -13.32 -15.48
C LEU A 154 -40.66 -12.36 -14.38
N LEU A 155 -40.33 -11.07 -14.49
CA LEU A 155 -40.69 -10.07 -13.49
C LEU A 155 -42.15 -9.63 -13.62
N PRO A 156 -42.81 -9.30 -12.49
CA PRO A 156 -44.12 -8.68 -12.50
C PRO A 156 -44.04 -7.28 -13.14
N ARG A 157 -45.20 -6.77 -13.57
CA ARG A 157 -45.29 -5.38 -14.00
C ARG A 157 -45.20 -4.48 -12.77
N MET A 158 -44.34 -3.46 -12.82
CA MET A 158 -44.11 -2.52 -11.72
C MET A 158 -44.55 -1.10 -12.14
N GLU A 159 -45.14 -0.33 -11.23
CA GLU A 159 -45.49 1.06 -11.52
C GLU A 159 -44.25 1.97 -11.47
N LYS A 160 -43.44 1.83 -10.41
CA LYS A 160 -42.21 2.58 -10.20
C LYS A 160 -41.10 1.64 -9.78
N ALA A 161 -39.99 1.62 -10.52
CA ALA A 161 -38.86 0.75 -10.23
C ALA A 161 -37.54 1.53 -10.26
N ASN A 162 -36.61 1.14 -9.40
CA ASN A 162 -35.21 1.53 -9.47
C ASN A 162 -34.37 0.30 -9.81
N VAL A 163 -33.58 0.38 -10.89
CA VAL A 163 -32.65 -0.70 -11.27
C VAL A 163 -31.24 -0.36 -10.80
N VAL A 164 -30.61 -1.30 -10.10
CA VAL A 164 -29.23 -1.23 -9.61
C VAL A 164 -28.46 -2.45 -10.11
N ALA A 165 -27.14 -2.34 -10.16
CA ALA A 165 -26.24 -3.44 -10.47
C ALA A 165 -25.48 -3.92 -9.24
N GLN A 166 -25.14 -5.20 -9.19
CA GLN A 166 -24.01 -5.67 -8.39
C GLN A 166 -22.75 -4.89 -8.81
N THR A 167 -21.92 -4.46 -7.86
CA THR A 167 -20.77 -3.58 -8.10
C THR A 167 -19.70 -4.17 -9.03
N THR A 168 -19.72 -5.49 -9.21
CA THR A 168 -18.84 -6.27 -10.09
C THR A 168 -19.51 -6.74 -11.39
N GLN A 169 -20.72 -6.27 -11.70
CA GLN A 169 -21.47 -6.65 -12.91
C GLN A 169 -20.81 -6.11 -14.19
N GLU A 170 -21.11 -6.74 -15.33
CA GLU A 170 -20.77 -6.22 -16.66
C GLU A 170 -21.71 -5.08 -17.08
N GLU A 171 -21.11 -4.01 -17.59
CA GLU A 171 -21.84 -2.81 -18.05
C GLU A 171 -22.80 -3.13 -19.21
N GLU A 172 -22.39 -3.95 -20.18
CA GLU A 172 -23.25 -4.36 -21.30
C GLU A 172 -24.49 -5.14 -20.84
N VAL A 173 -24.33 -6.07 -19.89
CA VAL A 173 -25.46 -6.85 -19.33
C VAL A 173 -26.41 -5.95 -18.55
N PHE A 174 -25.88 -5.02 -17.76
CA PHE A 174 -26.68 -4.06 -17.01
C PHE A 174 -27.49 -3.17 -17.95
N LEU A 175 -26.86 -2.58 -18.97
CA LEU A 175 -27.54 -1.72 -19.93
C LEU A 175 -28.61 -2.48 -20.73
N ALA A 176 -28.32 -3.71 -21.17
CA ALA A 176 -29.31 -4.54 -21.85
C ALA A 176 -30.51 -4.87 -20.94
N ALA A 177 -30.28 -5.13 -19.64
CA ALA A 177 -31.34 -5.36 -18.67
C ALA A 177 -32.18 -4.09 -18.42
N VAL A 178 -31.53 -2.92 -18.36
CA VAL A 178 -32.22 -1.62 -18.26
C VAL A 178 -33.19 -1.42 -19.42
N GLU A 179 -32.74 -1.67 -20.65
CA GLU A 179 -33.60 -1.49 -21.83
C GLU A 179 -34.79 -2.46 -21.83
N ALA A 180 -34.57 -3.73 -21.49
CA ALA A 180 -35.65 -4.70 -21.35
C ALA A 180 -36.64 -4.33 -20.22
N LEU A 181 -36.17 -3.70 -19.13
CA LEU A 181 -37.01 -3.29 -18.01
C LEU A 181 -37.96 -2.15 -18.38
N ARG A 182 -37.59 -1.27 -19.32
CA ARG A 182 -38.44 -0.14 -19.74
C ARG A 182 -39.82 -0.60 -20.22
N GLU A 183 -39.92 -1.80 -20.78
CA GLU A 183 -41.19 -2.37 -21.25
C GLU A 183 -42.08 -2.94 -20.11
N LYS A 184 -41.49 -3.20 -18.94
CA LYS A 184 -42.15 -3.83 -17.78
C LYS A 184 -42.47 -2.85 -16.65
N THR A 185 -41.99 -1.62 -16.75
CA THR A 185 -42.07 -0.61 -15.68
C THR A 185 -42.71 0.67 -16.18
N GLY A 186 -43.63 1.26 -15.41
CA GLY A 186 -44.21 2.57 -15.75
C GLY A 186 -43.17 3.71 -15.67
N GLU A 187 -42.49 3.82 -14.54
CA GLU A 187 -41.42 4.79 -14.28
C GLU A 187 -40.15 4.03 -13.85
N LEU A 188 -39.10 4.05 -14.69
CA LEU A 188 -37.82 3.40 -14.41
C LEU A 188 -36.74 4.43 -14.05
N THR A 189 -36.24 4.35 -12.83
CA THR A 189 -34.99 5.03 -12.43
C THR A 189 -33.80 4.09 -12.61
N VAL A 190 -32.75 4.57 -13.25
CA VAL A 190 -31.51 3.81 -13.47
C VAL A 190 -30.44 4.32 -12.54
N SER A 191 -30.06 3.49 -11.58
CA SER A 191 -28.96 3.74 -10.65
C SER A 191 -27.77 2.86 -11.04
N ASP A 192 -26.88 3.38 -11.88
CA ASP A 192 -25.65 2.66 -12.26
C ASP A 192 -24.69 2.56 -11.07
N THR A 193 -24.75 1.41 -10.40
CA THR A 193 -23.96 1.09 -9.20
C THR A 193 -22.76 0.21 -9.49
N ILE A 194 -22.41 -0.02 -10.76
CA ILE A 194 -21.16 -0.71 -11.12
C ILE A 194 -20.00 0.18 -10.70
N CYS A 195 -19.10 -0.35 -9.88
CA CYS A 195 -18.06 0.50 -9.29
C CYS A 195 -16.98 0.87 -10.32
N LYS A 196 -16.44 2.09 -10.19
CA LYS A 196 -15.37 2.58 -11.08
C LYS A 196 -14.16 1.62 -11.19
N PRO A 197 -13.64 1.00 -10.11
CA PRO A 197 -12.57 0.00 -10.23
C PRO A 197 -12.92 -1.23 -11.08
N THR A 198 -14.20 -1.65 -11.10
CA THR A 198 -14.67 -2.71 -11.99
C THR A 198 -14.66 -2.22 -13.44
N LYS A 199 -15.25 -1.05 -13.72
CA LYS A 199 -15.30 -0.47 -15.06
C LYS A 199 -13.90 -0.25 -15.67
N ASP A 200 -13.01 0.37 -14.90
CA ASP A 200 -11.64 0.65 -15.34
C ASP A 200 -10.89 -0.66 -15.70
N ARG A 201 -11.06 -1.70 -14.88
CA ARG A 201 -10.41 -3.01 -15.07
C ARG A 201 -11.01 -3.79 -16.24
N GLN A 202 -12.33 -3.76 -16.42
CA GLN A 202 -13.00 -4.37 -17.58
C GLN A 202 -12.58 -3.65 -18.87
N LYS A 203 -12.59 -2.31 -18.89
CA LYS A 203 -12.18 -1.51 -20.06
C LYS A 203 -10.73 -1.78 -20.47
N GLU A 204 -9.81 -1.78 -19.51
CA GLU A 204 -8.40 -2.13 -19.78
C GLU A 204 -8.27 -3.56 -20.31
N THR A 205 -9.00 -4.51 -19.71
CA THR A 205 -9.00 -5.92 -20.11
C THR A 205 -9.51 -6.09 -21.55
N VAL A 206 -10.56 -5.37 -21.95
CA VAL A 206 -11.07 -5.40 -23.33
C VAL A 206 -10.02 -4.91 -24.33
N VAL A 207 -9.38 -3.78 -24.04
CA VAL A 207 -8.38 -3.17 -24.92
C VAL A 207 -7.13 -4.05 -25.08
N LEU A 208 -6.61 -4.58 -23.98
CA LEU A 208 -5.37 -5.38 -23.99
C LEU A 208 -5.60 -6.80 -24.50
N SER A 209 -6.77 -7.40 -24.25
CA SER A 209 -7.09 -8.76 -24.74
C SER A 209 -7.14 -8.82 -26.26
N LYS A 210 -7.73 -7.80 -26.92
CA LYS A 210 -7.81 -7.72 -28.39
C LYS A 210 -6.43 -7.66 -29.08
N ASN A 211 -5.40 -7.25 -28.34
CA ASN A 211 -4.04 -7.06 -28.86
C ASN A 211 -3.06 -8.15 -28.40
N SER A 212 -3.56 -9.29 -27.93
CA SER A 212 -2.74 -10.35 -27.32
C SER A 212 -3.05 -11.72 -27.92
N ASP A 213 -2.03 -12.57 -28.07
CA ASP A 213 -2.17 -13.95 -28.58
C ASP A 213 -2.62 -14.91 -27.48
N LEU A 214 -2.24 -14.60 -26.23
CA LEU A 214 -2.59 -15.33 -25.03
C LEU A 214 -2.91 -14.36 -23.91
N VAL A 215 -4.04 -14.57 -23.24
CA VAL A 215 -4.42 -13.86 -22.02
C VAL A 215 -4.41 -14.80 -20.82
N ILE A 216 -3.75 -14.38 -19.75
CA ILE A 216 -3.66 -15.12 -18.49
C ILE A 216 -4.38 -14.32 -17.42
N VAL A 217 -5.48 -14.86 -16.90
CA VAL A 217 -6.29 -14.24 -15.84
C VAL A 217 -5.96 -14.91 -14.52
N VAL A 218 -5.35 -14.14 -13.60
CA VAL A 218 -4.89 -14.63 -12.30
C VAL A 218 -5.91 -14.32 -11.21
N GLY A 219 -6.38 -15.34 -10.51
CA GLY A 219 -7.22 -15.17 -9.32
C GLY A 219 -8.05 -16.38 -8.96
N GLY A 220 -8.72 -16.31 -7.81
CA GLY A 220 -9.50 -17.44 -7.30
C GLY A 220 -10.63 -17.86 -8.24
N ARG A 221 -10.88 -19.17 -8.37
CA ARG A 221 -11.98 -19.71 -9.20
C ARG A 221 -13.36 -19.28 -8.70
N ASN A 222 -13.48 -19.04 -7.39
CA ASN A 222 -14.73 -18.61 -6.73
C ASN A 222 -14.91 -17.08 -6.74
N SER A 223 -14.10 -16.33 -7.49
CA SER A 223 -14.21 -14.87 -7.58
C SER A 223 -15.03 -14.47 -8.80
N ALA A 224 -16.25 -13.96 -8.57
CA ALA A 224 -17.14 -13.51 -9.65
C ALA A 224 -16.46 -12.49 -10.59
N ASN A 225 -15.72 -11.53 -10.03
CA ASN A 225 -14.95 -10.58 -10.81
C ASN A 225 -13.86 -11.27 -11.67
N THR A 226 -13.15 -12.27 -11.13
CA THR A 226 -12.10 -12.97 -11.88
C THR A 226 -12.70 -13.80 -13.02
N ALA A 227 -13.79 -14.52 -12.73
CA ALA A 227 -14.54 -15.29 -13.73
C ALA A 227 -15.07 -14.39 -14.85
N ARG A 228 -15.58 -13.20 -14.52
CA ARG A 228 -16.05 -12.21 -15.48
C ARG A 228 -14.94 -11.70 -16.40
N LEU A 229 -13.76 -11.38 -15.85
CA LEU A 229 -12.60 -11.01 -16.65
C LEU A 229 -12.20 -12.13 -17.60
N PHE A 230 -12.16 -13.37 -17.12
CA PHE A 230 -11.87 -14.53 -17.95
C PHE A 230 -12.88 -14.70 -19.10
N GLN A 231 -14.18 -14.54 -18.83
CA GLN A 231 -15.22 -14.57 -19.87
C GLN A 231 -15.02 -13.49 -20.94
N ILE A 232 -14.66 -12.27 -20.53
CA ILE A 232 -14.34 -11.17 -21.45
C ILE A 232 -13.12 -11.54 -22.31
N CYS A 233 -12.03 -11.99 -21.68
CA CYS A 233 -10.79 -12.37 -22.38
C CYS A 233 -11.04 -13.50 -23.40
N ARG A 234 -11.81 -14.52 -23.02
CA ARG A 234 -12.13 -15.68 -23.87
C ARG A 234 -12.93 -15.29 -25.12
N LYS A 235 -13.71 -14.20 -25.08
CA LYS A 235 -14.44 -13.67 -26.24
C LYS A 235 -13.54 -12.86 -27.19
N LEU A 236 -12.44 -12.31 -26.71
CA LEU A 236 -11.66 -11.28 -27.40
C LEU A 236 -10.28 -11.73 -27.87
N ALA A 237 -9.65 -12.68 -27.17
CA ALA A 237 -8.32 -13.15 -27.48
C ALA A 237 -8.35 -14.56 -28.12
N PRO A 238 -7.37 -14.92 -28.97
CA PRO A 238 -7.28 -16.26 -29.55
C PRO A 238 -7.16 -17.38 -28.51
N ALA A 239 -6.50 -17.10 -27.39
CA ALA A 239 -6.40 -17.99 -26.25
C ALA A 239 -6.51 -17.21 -24.94
N ALA A 240 -7.25 -17.76 -23.97
CA ALA A 240 -7.32 -17.23 -22.62
C ALA A 240 -7.31 -18.38 -21.61
N VAL A 241 -6.61 -18.20 -20.48
CA VAL A 241 -6.61 -19.15 -19.36
C VAL A 241 -6.87 -18.46 -18.02
N HIS A 242 -7.52 -19.19 -17.11
CA HIS A 242 -7.75 -18.77 -15.72
C HIS A 242 -6.94 -19.67 -14.79
N ILE A 243 -5.98 -19.07 -14.08
CA ILE A 243 -5.08 -19.75 -13.14
C ILE A 243 -5.19 -19.18 -11.73
N GLU A 244 -4.98 -20.02 -10.71
CA GLU A 244 -4.90 -19.59 -9.31
C GLU A 244 -3.45 -19.43 -8.84
N LYS A 245 -2.50 -20.18 -9.42
CA LYS A 245 -1.07 -20.10 -9.11
C LYS A 245 -0.20 -20.33 -10.35
N GLU A 246 1.09 -20.00 -10.23
CA GLU A 246 2.09 -20.15 -11.29
C GLU A 246 2.14 -21.57 -11.87
N ASP A 247 2.03 -22.60 -11.04
CA ASP A 247 2.06 -24.01 -11.45
C ASP A 247 0.86 -24.45 -12.29
N ASP A 248 -0.24 -23.69 -12.30
CA ASP A 248 -1.43 -24.05 -13.07
C ASP A 248 -1.27 -23.73 -14.57
N LEU A 249 -0.18 -23.04 -14.94
CA LEU A 249 0.09 -22.64 -16.32
C LEU A 249 0.80 -23.77 -17.08
N ASP A 250 0.13 -24.30 -18.09
CA ASP A 250 0.75 -25.23 -19.04
C ASP A 250 1.76 -24.49 -19.94
N ALA A 251 3.02 -24.89 -19.88
CA ALA A 251 4.10 -24.33 -20.68
C ALA A 251 3.85 -24.42 -22.19
N ALA A 252 3.11 -25.43 -22.66
CA ALA A 252 2.77 -25.60 -24.06
C ALA A 252 1.93 -24.42 -24.61
N LEU A 253 1.15 -23.73 -23.75
CA LEU A 253 0.34 -22.58 -24.15
C LEU A 253 1.19 -21.36 -24.55
N LEU A 254 2.43 -21.29 -24.07
CA LEU A 254 3.36 -20.19 -24.33
C LEU A 254 4.11 -20.35 -25.66
N GLU A 255 4.10 -21.55 -26.25
CA GLU A 255 4.82 -21.81 -27.49
C GLU A 255 4.22 -21.02 -28.66
N GLY A 256 5.09 -20.30 -29.39
CA GLY A 256 4.69 -19.54 -30.58
C GLY A 256 3.90 -18.26 -30.29
N ARG A 257 3.68 -17.88 -29.03
CA ARG A 257 2.99 -16.62 -28.67
C ARG A 257 3.98 -15.45 -28.74
N GLU A 258 3.61 -14.36 -29.42
CA GLU A 258 4.41 -13.14 -29.49
C GLU A 258 3.95 -12.11 -28.45
N LYS A 259 2.65 -12.06 -28.13
CA LYS A 259 2.06 -11.10 -27.18
C LYS A 259 1.26 -11.83 -26.10
N ILE A 260 1.74 -11.72 -24.86
CA ILE A 260 1.10 -12.31 -23.68
C ILE A 260 0.58 -11.17 -22.79
N PHE A 261 -0.69 -11.24 -22.41
CA PHE A 261 -1.31 -10.29 -21.49
C PHE A 261 -1.68 -10.98 -20.17
N ILE A 262 -1.27 -10.39 -19.05
CA ILE A 262 -1.60 -10.86 -17.70
C ILE A 262 -2.53 -9.85 -17.05
N THR A 263 -3.70 -10.30 -16.62
CA THR A 263 -4.63 -9.53 -15.80
C THR A 263 -4.99 -10.30 -14.53
N ALA A 264 -5.67 -9.65 -13.60
CA ALA A 264 -6.01 -10.28 -12.33
C ALA A 264 -7.31 -9.75 -11.73
N GLY A 265 -7.96 -10.63 -10.96
CA GLY A 265 -9.14 -10.28 -10.18
C GLY A 265 -8.87 -9.21 -9.11
N ALA A 266 -9.91 -8.48 -8.72
CA ALA A 266 -9.86 -7.48 -7.65
C ALA A 266 -9.52 -8.06 -6.26
N SER A 267 -9.59 -9.38 -6.10
CA SER A 267 -9.18 -10.12 -4.91
C SER A 267 -7.83 -10.82 -5.06
N THR A 268 -7.06 -10.52 -6.11
CA THR A 268 -5.75 -11.12 -6.36
C THR A 268 -4.63 -10.14 -5.98
N PRO A 269 -3.78 -10.45 -4.99
CA PRO A 269 -2.68 -9.58 -4.60
C PRO A 269 -1.52 -9.60 -5.62
N SER A 270 -0.75 -8.50 -5.65
CA SER A 270 0.38 -8.30 -6.57
C SER A 270 1.42 -9.43 -6.57
N TRP A 271 1.69 -10.02 -5.40
CA TRP A 271 2.69 -11.09 -5.29
C TRP A 271 2.31 -12.36 -6.07
N MET A 272 1.01 -12.64 -6.27
CA MET A 272 0.55 -13.75 -7.12
C MET A 272 0.83 -13.46 -8.59
N ILE A 273 0.58 -12.23 -9.01
CA ILE A 273 0.80 -11.77 -10.39
C ILE A 273 2.30 -11.77 -10.71
N GLU A 274 3.15 -11.32 -9.76
CA GLU A 274 4.61 -11.34 -9.91
C GLU A 274 5.17 -12.76 -10.04
N LYS A 275 4.64 -13.73 -9.29
CA LYS A 275 5.03 -15.14 -9.41
C LYS A 275 4.71 -15.70 -10.79
N VAL A 276 3.49 -15.46 -11.28
CA VAL A 276 3.07 -15.87 -12.63
C VAL A 276 3.97 -15.21 -13.69
N LEU A 277 4.23 -13.91 -13.57
CA LEU A 277 5.13 -13.20 -14.49
C LEU A 277 6.55 -13.78 -14.47
N ALA A 278 7.10 -14.05 -13.29
CA ALA A 278 8.42 -14.64 -13.14
C ALA A 278 8.49 -16.04 -13.77
N HIS A 279 7.46 -16.85 -13.57
CA HIS A 279 7.37 -18.20 -14.12
C HIS A 279 7.26 -18.17 -15.66
N ILE A 280 6.45 -17.29 -16.23
CA ILE A 280 6.38 -17.10 -17.70
C ILE A 280 7.73 -16.68 -18.26
N ARG A 281 8.46 -15.78 -17.57
CA ARG A 281 9.78 -15.34 -18.03
C ARG A 281 10.81 -16.47 -18.04
N GLU A 282 10.76 -17.33 -17.05
CA GLU A 282 11.58 -18.54 -16.96
C GLU A 282 11.27 -19.50 -18.13
N LEU A 283 9.99 -19.85 -18.32
CA LEU A 283 9.57 -20.77 -19.38
C LEU A 283 9.84 -20.26 -20.80
N THR A 284 9.75 -18.96 -21.03
CA THR A 284 9.91 -18.34 -22.36
C THR A 284 11.36 -17.96 -22.67
N GLY A 285 12.30 -18.14 -21.74
CA GLY A 285 13.68 -17.67 -21.90
C GLY A 285 13.78 -16.15 -22.10
N THR A 286 12.73 -15.42 -21.68
CA THR A 286 12.68 -13.94 -21.71
C THR A 286 13.33 -13.31 -20.48
N GLY A 287 14.03 -14.11 -19.67
CA GLY A 287 14.94 -13.62 -18.63
C GLY A 287 15.76 -12.43 -19.12
N GLU A 288 15.88 -11.42 -18.28
CA GLU A 288 16.70 -10.26 -18.62
C GLU A 288 18.16 -10.71 -18.79
N ASN A 289 19.01 -9.87 -19.37
CA ASN A 289 20.45 -10.16 -19.45
C ASN A 289 20.94 -10.60 -18.04
N PRO A 290 21.62 -11.75 -17.88
CA PRO A 290 22.05 -12.26 -16.57
C PRO A 290 22.84 -11.24 -15.74
N LEU A 291 23.61 -10.37 -16.42
CA LEU A 291 24.29 -9.25 -15.77
C LEU A 291 23.31 -8.20 -15.25
N LYS A 292 22.30 -7.84 -16.04
CA LYS A 292 21.24 -6.90 -15.65
C LYS A 292 20.42 -7.45 -14.47
N GLU A 293 20.07 -8.74 -14.49
CA GLU A 293 19.37 -9.38 -13.36
C GLU A 293 20.21 -9.39 -12.09
N ARG A 294 21.51 -9.69 -12.20
CA ARG A 294 22.43 -9.63 -11.05
C ARG A 294 22.55 -8.20 -10.52
N LEU A 295 22.72 -7.21 -11.40
CA LEU A 295 22.79 -5.80 -11.00
C LEU A 295 21.49 -5.33 -10.33
N PHE A 296 20.34 -5.67 -10.92
CA PHE A 296 19.03 -5.36 -10.36
C PHE A 296 18.82 -6.02 -9.00
N PHE A 297 19.25 -7.28 -8.85
CA PHE A 297 19.19 -8.00 -7.59
C PHE A 297 20.12 -7.38 -6.53
N LEU A 298 21.36 -7.03 -6.88
CA LEU A 298 22.30 -6.36 -5.98
C LEU A 298 21.80 -4.98 -5.55
N TRP A 299 21.24 -4.21 -6.49
CA TRP A 299 20.57 -2.95 -6.20
C TRP A 299 19.42 -3.17 -5.20
N LYS A 300 18.52 -4.12 -5.49
CA LYS A 300 17.40 -4.47 -4.61
C LYS A 300 17.87 -4.92 -3.23
N LEU A 301 18.98 -5.65 -3.14
CA LEU A 301 19.62 -6.04 -1.88
C LEU A 301 20.13 -4.81 -1.11
N GLY A 302 20.79 -3.87 -1.79
CA GLY A 302 21.29 -2.62 -1.20
C GLY A 302 20.18 -1.71 -0.67
N ILE A 303 19.07 -1.59 -1.41
CA ILE A 303 17.89 -0.85 -0.95
C ILE A 303 17.22 -1.58 0.23
N THR A 304 16.96 -2.89 0.07
CA THR A 304 16.22 -3.70 1.05
C THR A 304 16.94 -3.86 2.38
N SER A 305 18.27 -3.92 2.37
CA SER A 305 19.10 -3.97 3.59
C SER A 305 19.14 -2.62 4.33
N GLY A 306 18.73 -1.52 3.70
CA GLY A 306 18.87 -0.18 4.25
C GLY A 306 20.23 0.47 4.01
N ALA A 307 21.12 -0.16 3.23
CA ALA A 307 22.44 0.41 2.91
C ALA A 307 22.33 1.74 2.16
N TYR A 308 21.39 1.84 1.21
CA TYR A 308 21.14 3.09 0.49
C TYR A 308 20.54 4.18 1.39
N THR A 309 19.64 3.78 2.30
CA THR A 309 19.09 4.68 3.34
C THR A 309 20.17 5.18 4.29
N ALA A 310 21.15 4.35 4.65
CA ALA A 310 22.31 4.75 5.44
C ALA A 310 23.19 5.78 4.69
N LEU A 311 23.40 5.58 3.39
CA LEU A 311 24.10 6.55 2.55
C LEU A 311 23.35 7.89 2.45
N ALA A 312 22.01 7.85 2.38
CA ALA A 312 21.18 9.05 2.44
C ALA A 312 21.33 9.81 3.78
N ALA A 313 21.46 9.10 4.90
CA ALA A 313 21.72 9.72 6.20
C ALA A 313 23.12 10.38 6.26
N VAL A 314 24.14 9.72 5.70
CA VAL A 314 25.49 10.30 5.55
C VAL A 314 25.42 11.60 4.75
N ALA A 315 24.71 11.58 3.62
CA ALA A 315 24.54 12.73 2.75
C ALA A 315 23.78 13.88 3.44
N LEU A 316 22.72 13.58 4.18
CA LEU A 316 22.01 14.59 4.97
C LEU A 316 22.92 15.18 6.06
N SER A 317 23.69 14.34 6.76
CA SER A 317 24.61 14.80 7.79
C SER A 317 25.66 15.77 7.22
N TYR A 318 26.21 15.47 6.04
CA TYR A 318 27.10 16.40 5.33
C TYR A 318 26.44 17.77 5.07
N VAL A 319 25.18 17.78 4.59
CA VAL A 319 24.42 19.02 4.35
C VAL A 319 24.20 19.80 5.65
N CYS A 320 23.83 19.11 6.73
CA CYS A 320 23.60 19.73 8.03
C CYS A 320 24.88 20.36 8.60
N MET A 321 26.02 19.67 8.51
CA MET A 321 27.32 20.23 8.92
C MET A 321 27.67 21.51 8.14
N LYS A 322 27.38 21.53 6.83
CA LYS A 322 27.55 22.72 6.00
C LYS A 322 26.62 23.87 6.39
N LEU A 323 25.36 23.59 6.75
CA LEU A 323 24.43 24.59 7.29
C LEU A 323 24.93 25.16 8.63
N GLU A 324 25.33 24.27 9.54
CA GLU A 324 25.84 24.60 10.88
C GLU A 324 27.10 25.45 10.88
N ASN A 325 27.89 25.39 9.80
CA ASN A 325 29.28 25.85 9.74
C ASN A 325 30.24 24.97 10.57
N SER A 326 29.88 23.72 10.78
CA SER A 326 30.71 22.73 11.47
C SER A 326 31.72 22.10 10.50
N PRO A 327 32.96 21.84 10.91
CA PRO A 327 33.93 21.16 10.06
C PRO A 327 33.47 19.73 9.77
N VAL A 328 33.47 19.34 8.49
CA VAL A 328 33.03 18.00 8.07
C VAL A 328 33.94 16.94 8.69
N SER A 329 33.35 15.96 9.36
CA SER A 329 34.04 14.94 10.14
C SER A 329 33.62 13.56 9.67
N ASP A 330 34.59 12.78 9.20
CA ASP A 330 34.36 11.42 8.71
C ASP A 330 33.75 10.51 9.79
N LYS A 331 34.11 10.75 11.05
CA LYS A 331 33.55 10.02 12.20
C LYS A 331 32.06 10.29 12.37
N LEU A 332 31.61 11.54 12.24
CA LEU A 332 30.20 11.91 12.33
C LEU A 332 29.40 11.38 11.14
N LEU A 333 29.96 11.46 9.93
CA LEU A 333 29.36 10.90 8.72
C LEU A 333 29.17 9.39 8.82
N LEU A 334 30.20 8.65 9.24
CA LEU A 334 30.14 7.21 9.43
C LEU A 334 29.17 6.82 10.55
N MET A 335 29.17 7.56 11.66
CA MET A 335 28.24 7.37 12.77
C MET A 335 26.78 7.53 12.32
N ALA A 336 26.46 8.56 11.53
CA ALA A 336 25.11 8.78 11.00
C ALA A 336 24.63 7.61 10.13
N GLY A 337 25.49 7.13 9.22
CA GLY A 337 25.18 5.98 8.37
C GLY A 337 24.93 4.71 9.18
N LEU A 338 25.82 4.37 10.10
CA LEU A 338 25.72 3.17 10.94
C LEU A 338 24.50 3.20 11.87
N PHE A 339 24.20 4.36 12.47
CA PHE A 339 23.04 4.56 13.32
C PHE A 339 21.74 4.30 12.55
N VAL A 340 21.60 4.89 11.36
CA VAL A 340 20.42 4.72 10.52
C VAL A 340 20.31 3.30 9.96
N LEU A 341 21.43 2.70 9.54
CA LEU A 341 21.48 1.31 9.08
C LEU A 341 20.96 0.36 10.16
N SER A 342 21.45 0.53 11.39
CA SER A 342 21.05 -0.26 12.56
C SER A 342 19.53 -0.21 12.77
N LEU A 343 18.98 1.00 12.89
CA LEU A 343 17.54 1.18 13.14
C LEU A 343 16.69 0.70 11.96
N HIS A 344 17.13 0.91 10.71
CA HIS A 344 16.38 0.46 9.54
C HIS A 344 16.30 -1.07 9.49
N MET A 345 17.44 -1.75 9.65
CA MET A 345 17.50 -3.22 9.65
C MET A 345 16.69 -3.82 10.80
N ALA A 346 16.80 -3.26 12.01
CA ALA A 346 16.03 -3.73 13.17
C ALA A 346 14.51 -3.54 12.96
N ASN A 347 14.09 -2.37 12.47
CA ASN A 347 12.68 -2.09 12.16
C ASN A 347 12.10 -3.03 11.11
N ARG A 348 12.88 -3.34 10.06
CA ARG A 348 12.47 -4.21 8.95
C ARG A 348 12.47 -5.69 9.36
N ALA A 349 13.42 -6.13 10.19
CA ALA A 349 13.42 -7.46 10.78
C ALA A 349 12.24 -7.69 11.77
N GLY A 350 11.73 -6.62 12.38
CA GLY A 350 10.54 -6.65 13.22
C GLY A 350 9.20 -6.60 12.46
N GLU A 351 9.20 -6.33 11.15
CA GLU A 351 7.99 -6.30 10.34
C GLU A 351 7.42 -7.72 10.11
N LYS A 352 6.42 -8.10 10.91
CA LYS A 352 5.58 -9.28 10.63
C LYS A 352 4.57 -8.94 9.53
N GLY A 353 4.91 -9.21 8.27
CA GLY A 353 4.05 -9.02 7.09
C GLY A 353 4.21 -10.19 6.12
N THR A 354 3.09 -10.79 5.70
CA THR A 354 2.98 -12.05 4.93
C THR A 354 2.64 -11.82 3.45
N ALA A 355 2.94 -10.63 2.90
CA ALA A 355 3.06 -10.54 1.45
C ALA A 355 4.36 -11.27 1.09
N ALA A 356 4.31 -12.23 0.16
CA ALA A 356 5.47 -13.05 -0.19
C ALA A 356 6.68 -12.12 -0.41
N PRO A 357 7.70 -12.17 0.47
CA PRO A 357 8.79 -11.22 0.40
C PRO A 357 9.49 -11.43 -0.93
N ASP A 358 9.77 -10.33 -1.63
CA ASP A 358 10.62 -10.39 -2.80
C ASP A 358 11.92 -11.16 -2.50
N LYS A 359 12.59 -11.65 -3.55
CA LYS A 359 13.77 -12.51 -3.41
C LYS A 359 14.83 -11.94 -2.46
N ALA A 360 15.02 -10.61 -2.42
CA ALA A 360 15.97 -9.95 -1.54
C ALA A 360 15.49 -9.92 -0.08
N ASN A 361 14.23 -9.55 0.16
CA ASN A 361 13.60 -9.59 1.49
C ASN A 361 13.61 -11.02 2.06
N ARG A 362 13.29 -12.04 1.25
CA ARG A 362 13.33 -13.46 1.68
C ARG A 362 14.76 -13.88 2.05
N LEU A 363 15.73 -13.48 1.26
CA LEU A 363 17.14 -13.79 1.53
C LEU A 363 17.59 -13.15 2.85
N LEU A 364 17.36 -11.85 3.02
CA LEU A 364 17.83 -11.09 4.17
C LEU A 364 17.09 -11.43 5.46
N PHE A 365 15.76 -11.36 5.46
CA PHE A 365 14.98 -11.37 6.70
C PHE A 365 14.38 -12.74 7.06
N ILE A 366 14.33 -13.67 6.11
CA ILE A 366 13.90 -15.06 6.37
C ILE A 366 15.12 -15.98 6.45
N ARG A 367 15.90 -16.12 5.37
CA ARG A 367 17.03 -17.05 5.33
C ARG A 367 18.18 -16.62 6.24
N PHE A 368 18.53 -15.34 6.21
CA PHE A 368 19.62 -14.77 7.02
C PHE A 368 19.13 -13.87 8.17
N GLY A 369 17.87 -14.05 8.62
CA GLY A 369 17.23 -13.14 9.56
C GLY A 369 18.01 -12.93 10.86
N SER A 370 18.61 -13.98 11.44
CA SER A 370 19.45 -13.87 12.64
C SER A 370 20.74 -13.07 12.39
N ALA A 371 21.40 -13.30 11.24
CA ALA A 371 22.59 -12.56 10.85
C ALA A 371 22.26 -11.07 10.60
N VAL A 372 21.11 -10.78 9.99
CA VAL A 372 20.65 -9.39 9.78
C VAL A 372 20.36 -8.69 11.11
N LYS A 373 19.74 -9.37 12.09
CA LYS A 373 19.55 -8.80 13.44
C LYS A 373 20.89 -8.54 14.15
N ALA A 374 21.84 -9.47 14.03
CA ALA A 374 23.18 -9.29 14.58
C ALA A 374 23.90 -8.12 13.91
N ALA A 375 23.86 -8.02 12.58
CA ALA A 375 24.44 -6.90 11.83
C ALA A 375 23.77 -5.56 12.18
N ALA A 376 22.46 -5.54 12.39
CA ALA A 376 21.75 -4.35 12.86
C ALA A 376 22.27 -3.91 14.23
N PHE A 377 22.39 -4.83 15.19
CA PHE A 377 22.93 -4.53 16.52
C PHE A 377 24.39 -4.07 16.46
N LEU A 378 25.25 -4.79 15.73
CA LEU A 378 26.67 -4.46 15.58
C LEU A 378 26.89 -3.09 14.94
N SER A 379 26.09 -2.74 13.92
CA SER A 379 26.16 -1.41 13.29
C SER A 379 25.84 -0.31 14.30
N GLY A 380 24.83 -0.52 15.13
CA GLY A 380 24.44 0.44 16.17
C GLY A 380 25.45 0.55 17.30
N ALA A 381 25.98 -0.59 17.77
CA ALA A 381 27.05 -0.64 18.76
C ALA A 381 28.31 0.08 18.26
N LEU A 382 28.66 -0.08 16.98
CA LEU A 382 29.76 0.64 16.35
C LEU A 382 29.49 2.14 16.24
N ALA A 383 28.26 2.56 15.94
CA ALA A 383 27.89 3.99 15.97
C ALA A 383 28.04 4.59 17.38
N VAL A 384 27.60 3.88 18.42
CA VAL A 384 27.77 4.29 19.82
C VAL A 384 29.25 4.34 20.20
N PHE A 385 30.04 3.34 19.80
CA PHE A 385 31.49 3.34 20.01
C PHE A 385 32.18 4.54 19.34
N LEU A 386 31.85 4.85 18.07
CA LEU A 386 32.37 6.03 17.38
C LEU A 386 32.02 7.33 18.11
N SER A 387 30.79 7.44 18.62
CA SER A 387 30.35 8.62 19.39
C SER A 387 31.13 8.82 20.69
N ALA A 388 31.65 7.75 21.31
CA ALA A 388 32.55 7.87 22.46
C ALA A 388 33.85 8.61 22.11
N THR A 389 34.37 8.40 20.90
CA THR A 389 35.58 9.10 20.41
C THR A 389 35.33 10.59 20.10
N LEU A 390 34.07 11.02 20.07
CA LEU A 390 33.63 12.41 19.87
C LEU A 390 33.31 13.12 21.20
N GLY A 391 33.38 12.40 22.31
CA GLY A 391 33.21 12.92 23.66
C GLY A 391 31.84 12.62 24.30
N PRO A 392 31.72 12.80 25.63
CA PRO A 392 30.54 12.39 26.41
C PRO A 392 29.25 13.11 26.00
N ARG A 393 29.37 14.36 25.52
CA ARG A 393 28.24 15.17 25.04
C ARG A 393 27.56 14.56 23.80
N VAL A 394 28.29 13.80 22.99
CA VAL A 394 27.74 13.11 21.81
C VAL A 394 27.36 11.67 22.16
N LEU A 395 28.17 11.01 23.00
CA LEU A 395 27.96 9.63 23.43
C LEU A 395 26.61 9.39 24.11
N LEU A 396 26.30 10.14 25.18
CA LEU A 396 25.11 9.87 25.99
C LEU A 396 23.82 10.04 25.18
N PRO A 397 23.63 11.13 24.41
CA PRO A 397 22.45 11.25 23.55
C PRO A 397 22.41 10.18 22.44
N THR A 398 23.56 9.81 21.85
CA THR A 398 23.60 8.79 20.80
C THR A 398 23.16 7.43 21.32
N ALA A 399 23.66 7.02 22.49
CA ALA A 399 23.25 5.79 23.15
C ALA A 399 21.75 5.81 23.50
N PHE A 400 21.24 6.93 23.99
CA PHE A 400 19.82 7.10 24.31
C PHE A 400 18.92 6.96 23.07
N PHE A 401 19.18 7.75 22.02
CA PHE A 401 18.35 7.73 20.80
C PHE A 401 18.45 6.39 20.05
N TRP A 402 19.62 5.77 20.04
CA TRP A 402 19.79 4.44 19.45
C TRP A 402 19.00 3.38 20.24
N GLY A 403 19.14 3.37 21.58
CA GLY A 403 18.42 2.46 22.45
C GLY A 403 16.90 2.62 22.33
N ALA A 404 16.41 3.86 22.35
CA ALA A 404 15.00 4.17 22.14
C ALA A 404 14.51 3.70 20.76
N GLY A 405 15.29 3.93 19.71
CA GLY A 405 14.97 3.46 18.36
C GLY A 405 14.95 1.93 18.22
N MET A 406 15.88 1.23 18.88
CA MET A 406 15.95 -0.24 18.91
C MET A 406 14.78 -0.86 19.68
N LEU A 407 14.29 -0.18 20.72
CA LEU A 407 13.15 -0.61 21.53
C LEU A 407 11.81 -0.28 20.88
N TYR A 408 11.74 0.69 19.96
CA TYR A 408 10.50 1.14 19.31
C TYR A 408 9.65 0.02 18.66
N PRO A 409 10.23 -1.00 17.97
CA PRO A 409 9.46 -2.13 17.45
C PRO A 409 8.84 -3.04 18.52
N TYR A 410 9.40 -3.03 19.73
CA TYR A 410 9.05 -3.93 20.81
C TYR A 410 8.03 -3.28 21.76
N LYS A 411 7.22 -4.11 22.42
CA LYS A 411 6.38 -3.64 23.53
C LYS A 411 7.27 -3.47 24.76
N LEU A 412 7.27 -2.28 25.35
CA LEU A 412 7.97 -2.04 26.61
C LEU A 412 7.32 -2.88 27.73
N PRO A 413 8.11 -3.42 28.68
CA PRO A 413 7.56 -4.08 29.85
C PRO A 413 6.76 -3.09 30.73
N PHE A 414 5.88 -3.61 31.60
CA PHE A 414 5.07 -2.86 32.60
C PHE A 414 3.79 -2.15 32.12
N GLY A 415 3.14 -2.60 31.05
CA GLY A 415 1.81 -2.07 30.70
C GLY A 415 1.82 -0.60 30.24
N LEU A 416 3.00 -0.01 30.04
CA LEU A 416 3.18 1.12 29.15
C LEU A 416 2.76 0.63 27.76
N GLU A 417 1.50 0.92 27.39
CA GLU A 417 1.09 0.86 25.99
C GLU A 417 2.13 1.61 25.16
N LYS A 418 2.29 1.25 23.87
CA LYS A 418 3.12 2.04 22.96
C LYS A 418 2.83 3.51 23.24
N SER A 419 3.85 4.30 23.58
CA SER A 419 3.76 5.75 23.48
C SER A 419 3.57 6.09 22.00
N GLY A 420 2.35 5.91 21.48
CA GLY A 420 2.18 5.63 20.06
C GLY A 420 0.84 5.02 19.66
N ASN A 421 -0.26 5.37 20.34
CA ASN A 421 -1.57 5.44 19.66
C ASN A 421 -1.74 6.78 18.92
N PHE A 422 -0.70 7.61 18.88
CA PHE A 422 -0.70 8.86 18.11
C PHE A 422 -0.51 8.54 16.62
N PRO A 423 -1.44 8.97 15.75
CA PRO A 423 -1.29 8.79 14.31
C PRO A 423 0.02 9.43 13.83
N ALA A 424 0.78 8.74 12.97
CA ALA A 424 2.12 9.16 12.48
C ALA A 424 3.27 9.13 13.49
N SER A 425 3.11 8.48 14.65
CA SER A 425 4.20 8.35 15.65
C SER A 425 5.50 7.81 15.05
N LYS A 426 5.42 6.85 14.12
CA LYS A 426 6.59 6.29 13.42
C LYS A 426 7.34 7.34 12.60
N ASP A 427 6.60 8.16 11.85
CA ASP A 427 7.18 9.17 10.96
C ASP A 427 7.89 10.26 11.77
N ILE A 428 7.28 10.67 12.89
CA ILE A 428 7.85 11.64 13.83
C ILE A 428 9.12 11.09 14.50
N VAL A 429 9.05 9.88 15.07
CA VAL A 429 10.21 9.25 15.73
C VAL A 429 11.37 9.06 14.76
N THR A 430 11.08 8.67 13.51
CA THR A 430 12.10 8.53 12.46
C THR A 430 12.74 9.88 12.13
N ALA A 431 11.94 10.93 11.97
CA ALA A 431 12.43 12.29 11.70
C ALA A 431 13.32 12.83 12.83
N LEU A 432 12.90 12.64 14.09
CA LEU A 432 13.68 13.06 15.26
C LEU A 432 14.99 12.28 15.38
N GLY A 433 14.98 10.96 15.15
CA GLY A 433 16.19 10.14 15.21
C GLY A 433 17.23 10.54 14.16
N TRP A 434 16.80 10.82 12.92
CA TRP A 434 17.70 11.33 11.88
C TRP A 434 18.17 12.75 12.17
N ALA A 435 17.28 13.66 12.57
CA ALA A 435 17.68 15.04 12.88
C ALA A 435 18.67 15.11 14.03
N PHE A 436 18.52 14.23 15.04
CA PHE A 436 19.51 14.05 16.09
C PHE A 436 20.87 13.67 15.49
N VAL A 437 20.95 12.54 14.78
CA VAL A 437 22.26 12.01 14.35
C VAL A 437 22.90 12.83 13.23
N CYS A 438 22.10 13.44 12.35
CA CYS A 438 22.58 14.17 11.18
C CYS A 438 22.91 15.64 11.46
N ALA A 439 22.21 16.30 12.40
CA ALA A 439 22.37 17.74 12.67
C ALA A 439 22.70 18.04 14.14
N TYR A 440 21.96 17.48 15.09
CA TYR A 440 22.18 17.81 16.50
C TYR A 440 23.50 17.27 17.04
N ALA A 441 23.89 16.04 16.66
CA ALA A 441 25.13 15.41 17.09
C ALA A 441 26.38 16.14 16.57
N PRO A 442 26.45 16.57 15.30
CA PRO A 442 27.50 17.49 14.84
C PRO A 442 27.56 18.81 15.62
N GLY A 443 26.43 19.43 15.93
CA GLY A 443 26.39 20.65 16.74
C GLY A 443 26.85 20.45 18.18
N LEU A 444 26.53 19.29 18.79
CA LEU A 444 27.04 18.89 20.11
C LEU A 444 28.55 18.71 20.12
N TRP A 445 29.10 18.11 19.06
CA TRP A 445 30.54 17.89 18.91
C TRP A 445 31.30 19.21 18.70
N HIS A 446 30.78 20.10 17.84
CA HIS A 446 31.42 21.38 17.53
C HIS A 446 31.20 22.45 18.61
N GLY A 447 30.25 22.23 19.54
CA GLY A 447 29.90 23.21 20.58
C GLY A 447 28.98 24.33 20.09
N SER A 448 28.31 24.16 18.95
CA SER A 448 27.43 25.15 18.32
C SER A 448 25.95 24.97 18.66
N ILE A 449 25.62 24.22 19.72
CA ILE A 449 24.23 23.81 20.01
C ILE A 449 23.25 24.97 20.21
N LEU A 450 23.74 26.10 20.73
CA LEU A 450 22.94 27.33 20.95
C LEU A 450 22.90 28.24 19.72
N TYR A 451 23.59 27.86 18.64
CA TYR A 451 23.67 28.70 17.44
C TYR A 451 22.40 28.52 16.60
N LYS A 452 21.91 29.64 16.08
CA LYS A 452 20.75 29.66 15.17
C LYS A 452 20.96 28.75 13.94
N SER A 453 22.20 28.62 13.47
CA SER A 453 22.57 27.72 12.36
C SER A 453 22.32 26.25 12.67
N THR A 454 22.56 25.81 13.91
CA THR A 454 22.30 24.44 14.37
C THR A 454 20.80 24.17 14.46
N HIS A 455 20.03 25.09 15.04
CA HIS A 455 18.58 24.96 15.08
C HIS A 455 17.94 24.95 13.69
N LEU A 456 18.47 25.75 12.76
CA LEU A 456 18.07 25.73 11.36
C LEU A 456 18.38 24.38 10.70
N ALA A 457 19.59 23.83 10.88
CA ALA A 457 19.98 22.53 10.33
C ALA A 457 19.12 21.38 10.89
N VAL A 458 18.79 21.43 12.19
CA VAL A 458 17.88 20.47 12.84
C VAL A 458 16.48 20.58 12.26
N ALA A 459 15.90 21.79 12.16
CA ALA A 459 14.57 21.99 11.59
C ALA A 459 14.51 21.50 10.13
N PHE A 460 15.54 21.81 9.34
CA PHE A 460 15.68 21.35 7.96
C PHE A 460 15.72 19.82 7.88
N ALA A 461 16.52 19.16 8.72
CA ALA A 461 16.60 17.70 8.79
C ALA A 461 15.28 17.04 9.22
N VAL A 462 14.61 17.57 10.25
CA VAL A 462 13.30 17.06 10.70
C VAL A 462 12.29 17.11 9.57
N LEU A 463 12.15 18.26 8.88
CA LEU A 463 11.16 18.43 7.82
C LEU A 463 11.45 17.51 6.64
N LEU A 464 12.70 17.42 6.16
CA LEU A 464 13.06 16.56 5.04
C LEU A 464 12.86 15.08 5.34
N VAL A 465 13.22 14.63 6.54
CA VAL A 465 13.06 13.21 6.91
C VAL A 465 11.60 12.88 7.19
N PHE A 466 10.81 13.83 7.69
CA PHE A 466 9.36 13.64 7.80
C PHE A 466 8.72 13.53 6.41
N ILE A 467 9.03 14.44 5.47
CA ILE A 467 8.59 14.36 4.06
C ILE A 467 8.96 13.00 3.46
N ARG A 468 10.22 12.57 3.63
CA ARG A 468 10.71 11.25 3.22
C ARG A 468 9.82 10.12 3.78
N SER A 469 9.53 10.15 5.08
CA SER A 469 8.71 9.12 5.75
C SER A 469 7.26 9.12 5.24
N VAL A 470 6.68 10.29 4.97
CA VAL A 470 5.34 10.43 4.39
C VAL A 470 5.31 9.88 2.95
N LEU A 471 6.31 10.19 2.11
CA LEU A 471 6.43 9.64 0.76
C LEU A 471 6.57 8.10 0.78
N PHE A 472 7.26 7.54 1.79
CA PHE A 472 7.24 6.10 2.03
C PHE A 472 5.86 5.56 2.35
N GLY A 473 5.11 6.27 3.20
CA GLY A 473 3.73 5.93 3.53
C GLY A 473 2.84 5.87 2.28
N ILE A 474 2.95 6.86 1.39
CA ILE A 474 2.25 6.91 0.11
C ILE A 474 2.64 5.69 -0.75
N SER A 475 3.93 5.43 -0.95
CA SER A 475 4.40 4.32 -1.79
C SER A 475 3.92 2.95 -1.30
N HIS A 476 3.99 2.70 0.00
CA HIS A 476 3.50 1.44 0.58
C HIS A 476 1.99 1.30 0.48
N ALA A 477 1.23 2.38 0.59
CA ALA A 477 -0.22 2.34 0.47
C ALA A 477 -0.70 1.95 -0.94
N HIS A 478 0.11 2.17 -1.98
CA HIS A 478 -0.20 1.81 -3.36
C HIS A 478 0.31 0.42 -3.80
N SER A 479 1.15 -0.24 -3.00
CA SER A 479 1.75 -1.54 -3.38
C SER A 479 0.92 -2.76 -2.96
N ASP A 480 -0.36 -2.60 -2.60
CA ASP A 480 -1.29 -3.65 -2.12
C ASP A 480 -0.74 -4.59 -1.03
N MET A 481 0.36 -4.20 -0.39
CA MET A 481 1.00 -5.03 0.61
C MET A 481 0.28 -4.90 1.95
N ILE A 482 -0.01 -6.08 2.49
CA ILE A 482 -0.49 -6.37 3.85
C ILE A 482 0.53 -5.86 4.89
N VAL A 483 0.56 -4.55 5.14
CA VAL A 483 1.43 -3.93 6.15
C VAL A 483 0.59 -3.03 7.06
N GLY A 484 0.04 -3.61 8.13
CA GLY A 484 -0.63 -2.86 9.19
C GLY A 484 0.35 -2.03 10.03
N LYS A 485 0.92 -0.94 9.49
CA LYS A 485 1.68 0.04 10.28
C LYS A 485 1.00 1.40 10.17
N GLU A 486 0.83 2.04 11.31
CA GLU A 486 0.41 3.44 11.49
C GLU A 486 1.44 4.36 10.83
N ASN A 487 1.09 4.96 9.69
CA ASN A 487 1.87 6.02 9.05
C ASN A 487 0.97 7.23 8.79
N PHE A 488 1.57 8.40 8.59
CA PHE A 488 0.86 9.66 8.39
C PHE A 488 -0.14 9.57 7.24
N TYR A 489 0.25 8.98 6.10
CA TYR A 489 -0.64 8.85 4.94
C TYR A 489 -1.94 8.12 5.28
N LYS A 490 -1.84 7.02 6.03
CA LYS A 490 -2.99 6.23 6.45
C LYS A 490 -3.86 6.97 7.47
N ALA A 491 -3.24 7.73 8.37
CA ALA A 491 -3.93 8.49 9.39
C ALA A 491 -4.65 9.73 8.84
N ALA A 492 -3.95 10.53 8.03
CA ALA A 492 -4.42 11.77 7.44
C ALA A 492 -5.36 11.56 6.25
N GLY A 493 -5.20 10.44 5.55
CA GLY A 493 -5.82 10.20 4.25
C GLY A 493 -5.13 10.97 3.11
N PRO A 494 -5.47 10.65 1.85
CA PRO A 494 -4.70 11.11 0.69
C PRO A 494 -4.70 12.63 0.53
N LYS A 495 -5.88 13.26 0.60
CA LYS A 495 -6.03 14.72 0.38
C LYS A 495 -5.22 15.53 1.39
N PHE A 496 -5.38 15.25 2.68
CA PHE A 496 -4.66 15.98 3.72
C PHE A 496 -3.16 15.70 3.64
N THR A 497 -2.75 14.48 3.28
CA THR A 497 -1.33 14.15 3.13
C THR A 497 -0.63 15.00 2.08
N TYR A 498 -1.19 15.10 0.87
CA TYR A 498 -0.61 15.93 -0.18
C TYR A 498 -0.65 17.42 0.18
N LEU A 499 -1.71 17.88 0.85
CA LEU A 499 -1.78 19.26 1.36
C LEU A 499 -0.66 19.56 2.36
N THR A 500 -0.43 18.67 3.32
CA THR A 500 0.65 18.79 4.32
C THR A 500 2.01 18.80 3.63
N LEU A 501 2.26 17.89 2.67
CA LEU A 501 3.52 17.88 1.92
C LEU A 501 3.75 19.21 1.18
N CYS A 502 2.73 19.72 0.47
CA CYS A 502 2.81 21.01 -0.21
C CYS A 502 3.13 22.15 0.78
N ALA A 503 2.46 22.20 1.93
CA ALA A 503 2.71 23.22 2.94
C ALA A 503 4.15 23.16 3.50
N MET A 504 4.67 21.96 3.75
CA MET A 504 6.05 21.78 4.21
C MET A 504 7.09 22.21 3.15
N PHE A 505 6.84 21.93 1.88
CA PHE A 505 7.73 22.39 0.80
C PHE A 505 7.70 23.91 0.66
N ILE A 506 6.52 24.54 0.66
CA ILE A 506 6.40 26.00 0.62
C ILE A 506 7.16 26.62 1.78
N PHE A 507 7.02 26.05 2.99
CA PHE A 507 7.75 26.53 4.16
C PHE A 507 9.27 26.42 3.99
N LEU A 508 9.77 25.25 3.56
CA LEU A 508 11.21 25.04 3.34
C LEU A 508 11.79 26.01 2.29
N GLU A 509 11.11 26.16 1.16
CA GLU A 509 11.54 27.07 0.09
C GLU A 509 11.52 28.53 0.56
N THR A 510 10.49 28.92 1.31
CA THR A 510 10.39 30.27 1.88
C THR A 510 11.56 30.55 2.82
N VAL A 511 11.90 29.60 3.70
CA VAL A 511 13.05 29.73 4.59
C VAL A 511 14.35 29.87 3.79
N LEU A 512 14.56 29.07 2.74
CA LEU A 512 15.77 29.16 1.92
C LEU A 512 15.87 30.49 1.15
N VAL A 513 14.76 30.98 0.59
CA VAL A 513 14.70 32.30 -0.06
C VAL A 513 15.02 33.43 0.92
N LEU A 514 14.49 33.37 2.14
CA LEU A 514 14.82 34.35 3.19
C LEU A 514 16.31 34.33 3.51
N LEU A 515 16.94 33.15 3.62
CA LEU A 515 18.37 33.04 3.87
C LEU A 515 19.23 33.61 2.74
N ILE A 516 18.81 33.40 1.48
CA ILE A 516 19.45 34.02 0.31
C ILE A 516 19.38 35.54 0.40
N ASN A 517 18.19 36.10 0.66
CA ASN A 517 17.97 37.54 0.75
C ASN A 517 18.69 38.18 1.95
N MET A 518 18.87 37.44 3.04
CA MET A 518 19.65 37.86 4.20
C MET A 518 21.17 37.77 3.98
N GLY A 519 21.63 37.26 2.83
CA GLY A 519 23.05 37.03 2.56
C GLY A 519 23.68 35.92 3.41
N TRP A 520 22.88 35.07 4.04
CA TRP A 520 23.39 33.96 4.85
C TRP A 520 23.71 32.76 3.95
N LYS A 521 25.01 32.55 3.67
CA LYS A 521 25.50 31.48 2.79
C LYS A 521 24.68 31.35 1.49
N PRO A 522 24.55 32.43 0.69
CA PRO A 522 23.57 32.50 -0.39
C PRO A 522 23.79 31.42 -1.46
N GLN A 523 25.04 30.99 -1.71
CA GLN A 523 25.35 29.90 -2.64
C GLN A 523 24.81 28.55 -2.13
N LEU A 524 25.01 28.25 -0.84
CA LEU A 524 24.50 27.02 -0.23
C LEU A 524 22.97 27.03 -0.18
N ALA A 525 22.36 28.14 0.26
CA ALA A 525 20.91 28.27 0.32
C ALA A 525 20.26 28.14 -1.08
N SER A 526 20.87 28.73 -2.11
CA SER A 526 20.43 28.58 -3.51
C SER A 526 20.56 27.14 -4.02
N ALA A 527 21.65 26.46 -3.66
CA ALA A 527 21.86 25.07 -4.02
C ALA A 527 20.84 24.13 -3.37
N LEU A 528 20.50 24.36 -2.10
CA LEU A 528 19.45 23.60 -1.41
C LEU A 528 18.06 23.90 -1.99
N PHE A 529 17.76 25.17 -2.30
CA PHE A 529 16.52 25.60 -2.95
C PHE A 529 16.33 24.86 -4.28
N ALA A 530 17.36 24.90 -5.15
CA ALA A 530 17.34 24.19 -6.43
C ALA A 530 17.16 22.66 -6.25
N GLY A 531 17.74 22.09 -5.19
CA GLY A 531 17.65 20.65 -4.91
C GLY A 531 16.27 20.20 -4.41
N LEU A 532 15.43 21.07 -3.84
CA LEU A 532 14.09 20.71 -3.36
C LEU A 532 13.11 20.46 -4.52
N PHE A 533 13.35 21.01 -5.72
CA PHE A 533 12.55 20.74 -6.91
C PHE A 533 12.46 19.25 -7.28
N TYR A 534 13.49 18.45 -6.99
CA TYR A 534 13.45 17.01 -7.22
C TYR A 534 12.31 16.34 -6.44
N TYR A 535 12.18 16.71 -5.17
CA TYR A 535 11.15 16.16 -4.27
C TYR A 535 9.75 16.67 -4.61
N ILE A 536 9.62 17.93 -5.05
CA ILE A 536 8.37 18.45 -5.60
C ILE A 536 7.97 17.67 -6.86
N ALA A 537 8.90 17.45 -7.78
CA ALA A 537 8.65 16.67 -9.00
C ALA A 537 8.26 15.22 -8.67
N LEU A 538 8.92 14.59 -7.70
CA LEU A 538 8.60 13.24 -7.24
C LEU A 538 7.20 13.17 -6.60
N MET A 539 6.83 14.15 -5.78
CA MET A 539 5.50 14.25 -5.17
C MET A 539 4.42 14.40 -6.25
N LEU A 540 4.61 15.29 -7.23
CA LEU A 540 3.68 15.45 -8.35
C LEU A 540 3.57 14.17 -9.18
N PHE A 541 4.69 13.48 -9.40
CA PHE A 541 4.71 12.19 -10.07
C PHE A 541 3.87 11.15 -9.32
N PHE A 542 4.01 11.04 -7.99
CA PHE A 542 3.20 10.13 -7.16
C PHE A 542 1.71 10.51 -7.12
N TYR A 543 1.40 11.80 -7.24
CA TYR A 543 0.01 12.28 -7.28
C TYR A 543 -0.70 11.92 -8.59
N PHE A 544 -0.02 12.10 -9.74
CA PHE A 544 -0.64 11.96 -11.06
C PHE A 544 -0.41 10.59 -11.74
N ARG A 545 0.60 9.83 -11.32
CA ARG A 545 1.01 8.58 -11.99
C ARG A 545 0.98 7.39 -11.03
N LYS A 546 0.97 6.19 -11.61
CA LYS A 546 1.13 4.95 -10.84
C LYS A 546 2.50 4.96 -10.17
N ILE A 547 2.51 4.77 -8.85
CA ILE A 547 3.75 4.72 -8.09
C ILE A 547 4.55 3.48 -8.51
N PRO A 548 5.88 3.62 -8.74
CA PRO A 548 6.75 2.50 -9.07
C PRO A 548 6.76 1.41 -8.00
N GLU A 549 7.34 0.26 -8.35
CA GLU A 549 7.64 -0.80 -7.38
C GLU A 549 8.38 -0.24 -6.15
N ARG A 550 8.11 -0.81 -4.96
CA ARG A 550 8.65 -0.39 -3.66
C ARG A 550 10.16 -0.07 -3.70
N THR A 551 10.98 -0.92 -4.27
CA THR A 551 12.45 -0.71 -4.33
C THR A 551 12.82 0.52 -5.16
N THR A 552 12.13 0.72 -6.28
CA THR A 552 12.30 1.91 -7.14
C THR A 552 11.85 3.17 -6.41
N ALA A 553 10.69 3.13 -5.75
CA ALA A 553 10.21 4.25 -4.96
C ALA A 553 11.15 4.58 -3.77
N GLU A 554 11.64 3.56 -3.05
CA GLU A 554 12.68 3.70 -2.00
C GLU A 554 13.93 4.37 -2.53
N THR A 555 14.39 3.98 -3.72
CA THR A 555 15.54 4.60 -4.35
C THR A 555 15.29 6.06 -4.70
N LEU A 556 14.14 6.38 -5.34
CA LEU A 556 13.82 7.75 -5.73
C LEU A 556 13.69 8.66 -4.51
N ILE A 557 12.98 8.22 -3.46
CA ILE A 557 12.81 9.01 -2.24
C ILE A 557 14.17 9.29 -1.58
N ASP A 558 15.00 8.27 -1.36
CA ASP A 558 16.28 8.49 -0.67
C ASP A 558 17.33 9.22 -1.53
N SER A 559 17.16 9.28 -2.86
CA SER A 559 18.06 10.01 -3.76
C SER A 559 18.11 11.51 -3.50
N GLN A 560 17.06 12.10 -2.91
CA GLN A 560 17.02 13.52 -2.57
C GLN A 560 18.21 13.94 -1.72
N PHE A 561 18.57 13.13 -0.72
CA PHE A 561 19.65 13.47 0.20
C PHE A 561 21.00 13.50 -0.51
N LEU A 562 21.21 12.60 -1.48
CA LEU A 562 22.41 12.58 -2.32
C LEU A 562 22.46 13.81 -3.24
N ILE A 563 21.33 14.18 -3.84
CA ILE A 563 21.21 15.38 -4.69
C ILE A 563 21.55 16.63 -3.87
N LEU A 564 20.98 16.78 -2.68
CA LEU A 564 21.27 17.91 -1.78
C LEU A 564 22.75 17.94 -1.38
N ALA A 565 23.35 16.80 -1.04
CA ALA A 565 24.77 16.74 -0.69
C ALA A 565 25.69 17.11 -1.86
N LEU A 566 25.38 16.64 -3.08
CA LEU A 566 26.14 16.99 -4.29
C LEU A 566 26.07 18.49 -4.59
N LEU A 567 24.87 19.07 -4.49
CA LEU A 567 24.65 20.50 -4.71
C LEU A 567 25.33 21.35 -3.63
N ALA A 568 25.23 20.95 -2.36
CA ALA A 568 25.91 21.61 -1.25
C ALA A 568 27.45 21.54 -1.37
N TRP A 569 27.99 20.40 -1.83
CA TRP A 569 29.42 20.26 -2.09
C TRP A 569 29.88 21.21 -3.19
N ARG A 570 29.12 21.31 -4.29
CA ARG A 570 29.43 22.21 -5.40
C ARG A 570 29.37 23.69 -4.98
N ALA A 571 28.43 24.06 -4.11
CA ALA A 571 28.29 25.43 -3.61
C ALA A 571 29.40 25.83 -2.60
N GLY A 572 30.12 24.87 -2.05
CA GLY A 572 31.22 25.10 -1.12
C GLY A 572 32.61 25.07 -1.76
N LYS A 573 32.70 24.87 -3.09
CA LYS A 573 33.88 25.14 -3.90
C LYS A 573 33.80 26.57 -4.42
#